data_AF-A0A022RN59-F1
#
_entry.id   AF-A0A022RN59-F1
#
_cell.length_a   1.000
_cell.length_b   1.000
_cell.length_c   1.000
_cell.angle_alpha   90.00
_cell.angle_beta   90.00
_cell.angle_gamma   90.00
#
_symmetry.space_group_name_H-M   'P 1'
#
loop_
_entity.id
_entity.type
_entity.pdbx_description
1 polymer ?
#
loop_
_entity_poly.entity_id
_entity_poly.type
_entity_poly.pdbx_seq_one_letter_code
_entity_poly.pdbx_strand_id
1 'polypeptide(L)'
;LIMSRRRIPCLDSYLDKMVFDMHLNSLRNANVRTLWEDDVHPHYVMRRYAEFTASLIQLNVDYGDGQEAGPEGSKIQMHFEELLKSNTSIYVEELLMEHFSDLIKFVKIRASEDPSSGSSERPISVSEVEPIIKDFGSRWKAAIELMHNDVITSFSNFLCGMEILRAALTQLLLYYTRLSDCMKRIAGGSSLNKDLVSISSIMYEIRKYSRTF
;
A
#
# COMPACT_ATOMS: atom_id res chain seq x y z
N LEU A 1 -14.62 24.52 19.52
CA LEU A 1 -15.86 25.31 19.75
C LEU A 1 -16.21 25.28 21.25
N ILE A 2 -16.75 26.39 21.77
CA ILE A 2 -16.99 26.68 23.21
C ILE A 2 -17.86 25.64 23.95
N MET A 3 -18.49 24.70 23.23
CA MET A 3 -19.31 23.63 23.82
C MET A 3 -18.54 22.42 24.36
N SER A 4 -17.25 22.25 24.05
CA SER A 4 -16.42 21.14 24.59
C SER A 4 -16.08 21.28 26.09
N ARG A 5 -16.24 22.48 26.66
CA ARG A 5 -15.84 22.78 28.05
C ARG A 5 -16.86 22.39 29.12
N ARG A 6 -18.03 21.89 28.75
CA ARG A 6 -19.03 21.39 29.70
C ARG A 6 -19.51 20.03 29.19
N ARG A 7 -18.86 18.95 29.64
CA ARG A 7 -19.28 17.57 29.37
C ARG A 7 -20.71 17.41 29.86
N ILE A 8 -21.66 17.36 28.93
CA ILE A 8 -23.05 17.04 29.20
C ILE A 8 -23.25 15.64 28.58
N PRO A 9 -23.36 14.58 29.38
CA PRO A 9 -23.36 13.19 28.88
C PRO A 9 -24.44 12.87 27.84
N CYS A 10 -25.54 13.63 27.80
CA CYS A 10 -26.59 13.45 26.80
C CYS A 10 -26.27 14.10 25.43
N LEU A 11 -25.24 14.95 25.34
CA LEU A 11 -24.77 15.54 24.08
C LEU A 11 -23.76 14.65 23.36
N ASP A 12 -23.06 13.76 24.07
CA ASP A 12 -22.09 12.84 23.47
C ASP A 12 -22.79 11.78 22.59
N SER A 13 -23.87 11.17 23.09
CA SER A 13 -24.67 10.23 22.28
C SER A 13 -25.36 10.92 21.09
N TYR A 14 -25.60 12.22 21.19
CA TYR A 14 -26.16 13.04 20.12
C TYR A 14 -25.11 13.34 19.04
N LEU A 15 -23.87 13.63 19.44
CA LEU A 15 -22.75 13.84 18.52
C LEU A 15 -22.35 12.56 17.79
N ASP A 16 -22.25 11.43 18.50
CA ASP A 16 -21.97 10.13 17.88
C ASP A 16 -23.04 9.77 16.86
N LYS A 17 -24.31 9.96 17.23
CA LYS A 17 -25.44 9.75 16.33
C LYS A 17 -25.39 10.71 15.14
N MET A 18 -25.02 11.98 15.33
CA MET A 18 -24.93 12.96 14.25
C MET A 18 -23.82 12.62 13.25
N VAL A 19 -22.67 12.13 13.73
CA VAL A 19 -21.56 11.67 12.87
C VAL A 19 -21.95 10.41 12.11
N PHE A 20 -22.58 9.43 12.79
CA PHE A 20 -23.09 8.23 12.15
C PHE A 20 -24.18 8.54 11.12
N ASP A 21 -25.14 9.40 11.46
CA ASP A 21 -26.22 9.81 10.58
C ASP A 21 -25.69 10.58 9.37
N MET A 22 -24.67 11.43 9.55
CA MET A 22 -24.00 12.13 8.45
C MET A 22 -23.27 11.14 7.52
N HIS A 23 -22.65 10.10 8.08
CA HIS A 23 -22.00 9.03 7.29
C HIS A 23 -23.04 8.19 6.52
N LEU A 24 -24.15 7.82 7.18
CA LEU A 24 -25.28 7.12 6.55
C LEU A 24 -25.95 7.96 5.46
N ASN A 25 -26.10 9.27 5.67
CA ASN A 25 -26.64 10.17 4.64
C ASN A 25 -25.68 10.30 3.45
N SER A 26 -24.37 10.30 3.71
CA SER A 26 -23.35 10.31 2.65
C SER A 26 -23.37 9.02 1.83
N LEU A 27 -23.64 7.86 2.44
CA LEU A 27 -23.84 6.60 1.74
C LEU A 27 -25.16 6.58 0.95
N ARG A 28 -26.24 7.10 1.55
CA ARG A 28 -27.57 7.13 0.93
C ARG A 28 -27.64 8.05 -0.30
N ASN A 29 -26.87 9.13 -0.28
CA ASN A 29 -26.82 10.13 -1.34
C ASN A 29 -25.66 9.90 -2.33
N ALA A 30 -24.86 8.85 -2.13
CA ALA A 30 -23.81 8.48 -3.07
C ALA A 30 -24.44 8.04 -4.39
N ASN A 31 -24.07 8.71 -5.49
CA ASN A 31 -24.61 8.39 -6.80
C ASN A 31 -23.95 7.13 -7.35
N VAL A 32 -24.76 6.08 -7.56
CA VAL A 32 -24.34 4.77 -8.08
C VAL A 32 -23.76 4.87 -9.48
N ARG A 33 -24.00 5.94 -10.25
CA ARG A 33 -23.42 6.06 -11.61
C ARG A 33 -21.99 6.59 -11.60
N THR A 34 -21.64 7.47 -10.67
CA THR A 34 -20.25 7.93 -10.43
C THR A 34 -19.41 6.91 -9.64
N LEU A 35 -20.00 5.76 -9.25
CA LEU A 35 -19.33 4.69 -8.51
C LEU A 35 -18.62 3.68 -9.43
N TRP A 36 -18.84 3.73 -10.75
CA TRP A 36 -18.44 2.68 -11.70
C TRP A 36 -17.88 3.20 -13.04
N GLU A 37 -17.90 4.50 -13.29
CA GLU A 37 -17.34 5.08 -14.52
C GLU A 37 -16.00 5.77 -14.21
N ASP A 38 -14.93 5.19 -14.79
CA ASP A 38 -13.60 5.79 -15.02
C ASP A 38 -12.76 6.22 -13.83
N ASP A 39 -12.64 5.40 -12.77
CA ASP A 39 -11.56 5.60 -11.79
C ASP A 39 -10.45 4.55 -11.95
N VAL A 40 -9.32 5.00 -12.49
CA VAL A 40 -8.00 4.33 -12.52
C VAL A 40 -7.36 4.32 -11.12
N HIS A 41 -8.16 4.32 -10.05
CA HIS A 41 -7.71 4.41 -8.66
C HIS A 41 -8.26 3.23 -7.84
N PRO A 42 -7.57 2.79 -6.76
CA PRO A 42 -8.05 1.68 -5.95
C PRO A 42 -9.41 1.98 -5.32
N HIS A 43 -10.29 0.96 -5.33
CA HIS A 43 -11.74 1.09 -5.15
C HIS A 43 -12.13 2.11 -4.06
N TYR A 44 -13.01 3.05 -4.40
CA TYR A 44 -13.56 4.09 -3.50
C TYR A 44 -13.99 3.57 -2.12
N VAL A 45 -14.48 2.33 -2.03
CA VAL A 45 -14.83 1.66 -0.77
C VAL A 45 -13.62 1.53 0.15
N MET A 46 -12.46 1.16 -0.38
CA MET A 46 -11.20 1.01 0.34
C MET A 46 -10.69 2.37 0.86
N ARG A 47 -10.83 3.44 0.05
CA ARG A 47 -10.53 4.83 0.45
C ARG A 47 -11.41 5.29 1.62
N ARG A 48 -12.73 5.08 1.52
CA ARG A 48 -13.70 5.45 2.57
C ARG A 48 -13.50 4.64 3.85
N TYR A 49 -13.10 3.38 3.73
CA TYR A 49 -12.76 2.53 4.88
C TYR A 49 -11.49 3.04 5.57
N ALA A 50 -10.44 3.37 4.81
CA ALA A 50 -9.22 3.95 5.36
C ALA A 50 -9.46 5.31 6.04
N GLU A 51 -10.27 6.18 5.44
CA GLU A 51 -10.66 7.48 6.03
C GLU A 51 -11.48 7.30 7.33
N PHE A 52 -12.40 6.33 7.37
CA PHE A 52 -13.16 5.99 8.57
C PHE A 52 -12.26 5.40 9.67
N THR A 53 -11.37 4.46 9.33
CA THR A 53 -10.44 3.84 10.27
C THR A 53 -9.44 4.88 10.82
N ALA A 54 -8.90 5.75 9.98
CA ALA A 54 -8.03 6.84 10.41
C ALA A 54 -8.75 7.81 11.35
N SER A 55 -10.02 8.13 11.07
CA SER A 55 -10.85 8.99 11.93
C SER A 55 -11.14 8.34 13.28
N LEU A 56 -11.37 7.03 13.32
CA LEU A 56 -11.60 6.28 14.57
C LEU A 56 -10.31 6.17 15.41
N ILE A 57 -9.15 5.97 14.78
CA ILE A 57 -7.84 5.98 15.44
C ILE A 57 -7.54 7.39 15.98
N GLN A 58 -7.79 8.43 15.20
CA GLN A 58 -7.63 9.82 15.63
C GLN A 58 -8.53 10.16 16.83
N LEU A 59 -9.80 9.72 16.80
CA LEU A 59 -10.72 9.85 17.93
C LEU A 59 -10.22 9.11 19.18
N ASN A 60 -9.62 7.93 19.02
CA ASN A 60 -9.02 7.19 20.13
C ASN A 60 -7.75 7.85 20.68
N VAL A 61 -6.95 8.51 19.84
CA VAL A 61 -5.73 9.24 20.25
C VAL A 61 -6.08 10.55 20.97
N ASP A 62 -7.11 11.27 20.51
CA ASP A 62 -7.58 12.51 21.14
C ASP A 62 -8.34 12.26 22.46
N TYR A 63 -8.74 11.01 22.72
CA TYR A 63 -9.23 10.54 24.03
C TYR A 63 -8.12 10.20 25.03
N GLY A 64 -6.86 10.55 24.71
CA GLY A 64 -5.69 10.24 25.52
C GLY A 64 -5.84 10.56 27.01
N ASP A 65 -6.08 9.53 27.82
CA ASP A 65 -5.14 9.02 28.81
C ASP A 65 -5.66 7.65 29.27
N GLY A 66 -4.76 6.69 29.50
CA GLY A 66 -5.09 5.27 29.61
C GLY A 66 -5.86 4.85 30.86
N GLN A 67 -7.10 5.31 31.04
CA GLN A 67 -7.91 4.94 32.22
C GLN A 67 -9.34 4.44 31.96
N GLU A 68 -9.92 4.55 30.76
CA GLU A 68 -11.30 4.05 30.55
C GLU A 68 -11.53 3.17 29.32
N ALA A 69 -10.51 2.93 28.49
CA ALA A 69 -10.53 1.78 27.59
C ALA A 69 -10.02 0.57 28.37
N GLY A 70 -10.93 -0.19 28.98
CA GLY A 70 -10.59 -1.50 29.57
C GLY A 70 -9.88 -2.42 28.55
N PRO A 71 -9.48 -3.64 28.94
CA PRO A 71 -8.76 -4.58 28.06
C PRO A 71 -9.45 -4.81 26.69
N GLU A 72 -10.76 -4.61 26.60
CA GLU A 72 -11.53 -4.67 25.35
C GLU A 72 -11.22 -3.53 24.36
N GLY A 73 -10.99 -2.30 24.83
CA GLY A 73 -10.64 -1.17 23.97
C GLY A 73 -9.25 -1.32 23.34
N SER A 74 -8.29 -1.87 24.08
CA SER A 74 -6.96 -2.21 23.54
C SER A 74 -7.04 -3.32 22.49
N LYS A 75 -7.86 -4.36 22.68
CA LYS A 75 -8.07 -5.43 21.69
C LYS A 75 -8.70 -4.89 20.40
N ILE A 76 -9.69 -4.01 20.52
CA ILE A 76 -10.34 -3.39 19.37
C ILE A 76 -9.34 -2.55 18.58
N GLN A 77 -8.52 -1.74 19.26
CA GLN A 77 -7.45 -0.98 18.63
C GLN A 77 -6.49 -1.88 17.85
N MET A 78 -5.98 -2.95 18.48
CA MET A 78 -5.08 -3.90 17.82
C MET A 78 -5.73 -4.53 16.57
N HIS A 79 -7.01 -4.91 16.65
CA HIS A 79 -7.73 -5.48 15.52
C HIS A 79 -7.84 -4.51 14.34
N PHE A 80 -8.11 -3.24 14.60
CA PHE A 80 -8.18 -2.21 13.56
C PHE A 80 -6.80 -1.87 12.98
N GLU A 81 -5.75 -1.85 13.80
CA GLU A 81 -4.37 -1.68 13.33
C GLU A 81 -3.94 -2.84 12.40
N GLU A 82 -4.30 -4.08 12.75
CA GLU A 82 -4.09 -5.25 11.89
C GLU A 82 -4.86 -5.15 10.58
N LEU A 83 -6.13 -4.74 10.64
CA LEU A 83 -6.97 -4.56 9.46
C LEU A 83 -6.43 -3.44 8.55
N LEU A 84 -6.00 -2.32 9.12
CA LEU A 84 -5.38 -1.22 8.38
C LEU A 84 -4.07 -1.66 7.72
N LYS A 85 -3.24 -2.42 8.43
CA LYS A 85 -1.99 -2.97 7.89
C LYS A 85 -2.26 -3.96 6.75
N SER A 86 -3.25 -4.84 6.92
CA SER A 86 -3.66 -5.81 5.90
C SER A 86 -4.16 -5.10 4.63
N ASN A 87 -5.08 -4.13 4.77
CA ASN A 87 -5.59 -3.35 3.65
C ASN A 87 -4.50 -2.53 2.96
N THR A 88 -3.61 -1.90 3.73
CA THR A 88 -2.44 -1.20 3.18
C THR A 88 -1.57 -2.15 2.35
N SER A 89 -1.33 -3.37 2.84
CA SER A 89 -0.56 -4.37 2.10
C SER A 89 -1.24 -4.81 0.80
N ILE A 90 -2.58 -4.92 0.78
CA ILE A 90 -3.35 -5.25 -0.42
C ILE A 90 -3.25 -4.11 -1.43
N TYR A 91 -3.51 -2.87 -0.99
CA TYR A 91 -3.40 -1.68 -1.84
C TYR A 91 -2.00 -1.55 -2.46
N VAL A 92 -0.95 -1.71 -1.65
CA VAL A 92 0.44 -1.66 -2.12
C VAL A 92 0.70 -2.70 -3.20
N GLU A 93 0.18 -3.91 -3.03
CA GLU A 93 0.33 -4.98 -4.00
C GLU A 93 -0.43 -4.66 -5.31
N GLU A 94 -1.64 -4.13 -5.23
CA GLU A 94 -2.44 -3.72 -6.39
C GLU A 94 -1.73 -2.60 -7.17
N LEU A 95 -1.29 -1.55 -6.47
CA LEU A 95 -0.54 -0.42 -7.06
C LEU A 95 0.72 -0.91 -7.79
N LEU A 96 1.46 -1.83 -7.17
CA LEU A 96 2.65 -2.40 -7.80
C LEU A 96 2.33 -3.33 -8.96
N MET A 97 1.23 -4.07 -8.91
CA MET A 97 0.80 -4.98 -9.97
C MET A 97 0.36 -4.23 -11.23
N GLU A 98 -0.24 -3.05 -11.08
CA GLU A 98 -0.58 -2.18 -12.20
C GLU A 98 0.65 -1.80 -13.02
N HIS A 99 1.77 -1.52 -12.35
CA HIS A 99 3.00 -1.15 -13.03
C HIS A 99 3.93 -2.32 -13.32
N PHE A 100 4.07 -3.33 -12.48
CA PHE A 100 5.16 -4.32 -12.57
C PHE A 100 4.67 -5.78 -12.50
N SER A 101 3.49 -6.06 -13.06
CA SER A 101 2.84 -7.38 -12.98
C SER A 101 3.76 -8.56 -13.31
N ASP A 102 4.54 -8.45 -14.39
CA ASP A 102 5.32 -9.58 -14.89
C ASP A 102 6.53 -9.87 -14.00
N LEU A 103 7.17 -8.81 -13.50
CA LEU A 103 8.23 -8.91 -12.49
C LEU A 103 7.71 -9.59 -11.23
N ILE A 104 6.57 -9.13 -10.72
CA ILE A 104 5.99 -9.62 -9.46
C ILE A 104 5.54 -11.07 -9.61
N LYS A 105 4.82 -11.40 -10.68
CA LYS A 105 4.41 -12.79 -10.99
C LYS A 105 5.64 -13.70 -11.08
N PHE A 106 6.68 -13.29 -11.81
CA PHE A 106 7.92 -14.05 -11.91
C PHE A 106 8.53 -14.33 -10.52
N VAL A 107 8.74 -13.30 -9.71
CA VAL A 107 9.36 -13.45 -8.37
C VAL A 107 8.50 -14.31 -7.44
N LYS A 108 7.16 -14.16 -7.48
CA LYS A 108 6.24 -14.95 -6.65
C LYS A 108 6.21 -16.43 -7.05
N ILE A 109 6.17 -16.72 -8.36
CA ILE A 109 6.24 -18.10 -8.86
C ILE A 109 7.54 -18.75 -8.37
N ARG A 110 8.67 -18.06 -8.48
CA ARG A 110 9.98 -18.58 -8.02
C ARG A 110 10.09 -18.70 -6.50
N ALA A 111 9.47 -17.80 -5.74
CA ALA A 111 9.43 -17.91 -4.28
C ALA A 111 8.55 -19.07 -3.78
N SER A 112 7.59 -19.54 -4.59
CA SER A 112 6.71 -20.66 -4.27
C SER A 112 7.30 -22.04 -4.59
N GLU A 113 8.43 -22.11 -5.31
CA GLU A 113 9.17 -23.34 -5.58
C GLU A 113 9.88 -23.77 -4.28
N ASP A 114 9.30 -24.75 -3.56
CA ASP A 114 9.79 -25.24 -2.26
C ASP A 114 11.11 -26.03 -2.42
N PRO A 115 12.24 -25.59 -1.81
CA PRO A 115 13.51 -26.32 -1.85
C PRO A 115 13.44 -27.73 -1.26
N SER A 116 12.40 -28.01 -0.45
CA SER A 116 12.17 -29.29 0.23
C SER A 116 11.61 -30.37 -0.68
N SER A 117 11.01 -29.97 -1.82
CA SER A 117 10.51 -30.90 -2.82
C SER A 117 11.68 -31.30 -3.71
N GLY A 118 12.15 -32.55 -3.63
CA GLY A 118 13.31 -33.07 -4.35
C GLY A 118 13.25 -33.02 -5.89
N SER A 119 12.32 -32.26 -6.48
CA SER A 119 12.36 -31.80 -7.86
C SER A 119 13.43 -30.71 -8.00
N SER A 120 14.41 -30.96 -8.86
CA SER A 120 15.38 -29.94 -9.29
C SER A 120 14.65 -28.63 -9.59
N GLU A 121 15.04 -27.52 -8.93
CA GLU A 121 14.50 -26.19 -9.23
C GLU A 121 14.48 -25.99 -10.74
N ARG A 122 13.32 -25.60 -11.27
CA ARG A 122 13.16 -25.44 -12.72
C ARG A 122 14.19 -24.41 -13.20
N PRO A 123 15.09 -24.77 -14.15
CA PRO A 123 16.10 -23.83 -14.61
C PRO A 123 15.43 -22.56 -15.16
N ILE A 124 15.93 -21.41 -14.74
CA ILE A 124 15.46 -20.10 -15.22
C ILE A 124 16.08 -19.86 -16.59
N SER A 125 15.25 -19.64 -17.60
CA SER A 125 15.74 -19.33 -18.95
C SER A 125 15.99 -17.83 -19.14
N VAL A 126 17.03 -17.48 -19.91
CA VAL A 126 17.34 -16.09 -20.27
C VAL A 126 16.14 -15.40 -20.93
N SER A 127 15.42 -16.13 -21.80
CA SER A 127 14.25 -15.63 -22.53
C SER A 127 13.06 -15.27 -21.64
N GLU A 128 12.93 -15.88 -20.46
CA GLU A 128 11.86 -15.54 -19.51
C GLU A 128 12.15 -14.23 -18.77
N VAL A 129 13.43 -13.93 -18.49
CA VAL A 129 13.81 -12.82 -17.60
C VAL A 129 14.25 -11.57 -18.35
N GLU A 130 14.85 -11.73 -19.53
CA GLU A 130 15.27 -10.62 -20.39
C GLU A 130 14.18 -9.56 -20.63
N PRO A 131 12.93 -9.91 -21.04
CA PRO A 131 11.91 -8.90 -21.26
C PRO A 131 11.55 -8.14 -19.97
N ILE A 132 11.52 -8.82 -18.83
CA ILE A 132 11.21 -8.23 -17.52
C ILE A 132 12.25 -7.18 -17.12
N ILE A 133 13.53 -7.50 -17.31
CA ILE A 133 14.64 -6.58 -16.98
C ILE A 133 14.63 -5.36 -17.87
N LYS A 134 14.47 -5.56 -19.19
CA LYS A 134 14.45 -4.46 -20.15
C LYS A 134 13.25 -3.55 -19.93
N ASP A 135 12.08 -4.14 -19.70
CA ASP A 135 10.86 -3.41 -19.39
C ASP A 135 11.05 -2.56 -18.12
N PHE A 136 11.46 -3.18 -17.00
CA PHE A 136 11.74 -2.47 -15.76
C PHE A 136 12.75 -1.33 -15.99
N GLY A 137 13.89 -1.64 -16.61
CA GLY A 137 14.97 -0.68 -16.86
C GLY A 137 14.53 0.53 -17.67
N SER A 138 13.59 0.35 -18.60
CA SER A 138 13.10 1.43 -19.48
C SER A 138 12.17 2.42 -18.79
N ARG A 139 11.40 1.99 -17.77
CA ARG A 139 10.28 2.80 -17.25
C ARG A 139 10.16 2.91 -15.74
N TRP A 140 11.00 2.24 -14.95
CA TRP A 140 10.87 2.20 -13.49
C TRP A 140 10.80 3.58 -12.81
N LYS A 141 11.56 4.58 -13.31
CA LYS A 141 11.51 5.95 -12.77
C LYS A 141 10.17 6.63 -13.02
N ALA A 142 9.67 6.54 -14.26
CA ALA A 142 8.39 7.12 -14.64
C ALA A 142 7.23 6.43 -13.90
N ALA A 143 7.29 5.11 -13.73
CA ALA A 143 6.31 4.38 -12.93
C ALA A 143 6.31 4.81 -11.45
N ILE A 144 7.48 5.03 -10.83
CA ILE A 144 7.56 5.56 -9.45
C ILE A 144 6.92 6.95 -9.36
N GLU A 145 7.12 7.81 -10.36
CA GLU A 145 6.51 9.15 -10.40
C GLU A 145 4.98 9.08 -10.51
N LEU A 146 4.46 8.20 -11.37
CA LEU A 146 3.02 7.94 -11.49
C LEU A 146 2.44 7.42 -10.17
N MET A 147 3.02 6.39 -9.59
CA MET A 147 2.61 5.85 -8.29
C MET A 147 2.57 6.93 -7.20
N HIS A 148 3.57 7.81 -7.16
CA HIS A 148 3.61 8.92 -6.23
C HIS A 148 2.46 9.91 -6.45
N ASN A 149 2.19 10.29 -7.70
CA ASN A 149 1.08 11.17 -8.04
C ASN A 149 -0.27 10.53 -7.67
N ASP A 150 -0.47 9.26 -8.01
CA ASP A 150 -1.70 8.52 -7.71
C ASP A 150 -1.95 8.41 -6.21
N VAL A 151 -0.90 8.18 -5.41
CA VAL A 151 -1.01 8.15 -3.95
C VAL A 151 -1.36 9.54 -3.38
N ILE A 152 -0.75 10.61 -3.89
CA ILE A 152 -1.05 11.98 -3.43
C ILE A 152 -2.48 12.40 -3.77
N THR A 153 -3.01 12.02 -4.93
CA THR A 153 -4.39 12.31 -5.33
C THR A 153 -5.39 11.39 -4.60
N SER A 154 -4.99 10.15 -4.30
CA SER A 154 -5.83 9.15 -3.65
C SER A 154 -5.96 9.32 -2.14
N PHE A 155 -5.01 9.97 -1.47
CA PHE A 155 -5.02 10.12 -0.01
C PHE A 155 -4.95 11.59 0.40
N SER A 156 -6.10 12.11 0.82
CA SER A 156 -6.28 13.47 1.34
C SER A 156 -5.43 13.72 2.60
N ASN A 157 -5.14 12.66 3.37
CA ASN A 157 -4.22 12.68 4.49
C ASN A 157 -2.79 12.41 4.00
N PHE A 158 -1.98 13.46 3.99
CA PHE A 158 -0.61 13.42 3.53
C PHE A 158 0.27 12.38 4.25
N LEU A 159 0.12 12.24 5.58
CA LEU A 159 0.91 11.26 6.35
C LEU A 159 0.52 9.82 5.97
N CYS A 160 -0.76 9.57 5.73
CA CYS A 160 -1.25 8.26 5.30
C CYS A 160 -0.75 7.91 3.89
N GLY A 161 -0.85 8.85 2.94
CA GLY A 161 -0.32 8.67 1.59
C GLY A 161 1.19 8.41 1.59
N MET A 162 1.96 9.13 2.40
CA MET A 162 3.40 8.94 2.51
C MET A 162 3.78 7.54 3.02
N GLU A 163 3.08 7.04 4.03
CA GLU A 163 3.31 5.69 4.56
C GLU A 163 2.99 4.60 3.53
N ILE A 164 1.91 4.77 2.75
CA ILE A 164 1.53 3.87 1.67
C ILE A 164 2.57 3.87 0.56
N LEU A 165 3.01 5.05 0.11
CA LEU A 165 4.05 5.16 -0.92
C LEU A 165 5.37 4.55 -0.42
N ARG A 166 5.75 4.82 0.82
CA ARG A 166 6.94 4.23 1.44
C ARG A 166 6.86 2.71 1.46
N ALA A 167 5.72 2.15 1.83
CA ALA A 167 5.48 0.71 1.79
C ALA A 167 5.58 0.15 0.37
N ALA A 168 5.00 0.83 -0.63
CA ALA A 168 5.07 0.42 -2.02
C ALA A 168 6.50 0.45 -2.59
N LEU A 169 7.26 1.52 -2.34
CA LEU A 169 8.65 1.64 -2.80
C LEU A 169 9.58 0.64 -2.10
N THR A 170 9.34 0.35 -0.82
CA THR A 170 10.07 -0.69 -0.09
C THR A 170 9.77 -2.07 -0.69
N GLN A 171 8.50 -2.37 -0.96
CA GLN A 171 8.10 -3.64 -1.55
C GLN A 171 8.61 -3.80 -2.99
N LEU A 172 8.62 -2.74 -3.80
CA LEU A 172 9.24 -2.72 -5.12
C LEU A 172 10.73 -3.08 -5.05
N LEU A 173 11.46 -2.47 -4.11
CA LEU A 173 12.88 -2.76 -3.89
C LEU A 173 13.11 -4.23 -3.52
N LEU A 174 12.25 -4.80 -2.68
CA LEU A 174 12.32 -6.22 -2.31
C LEU A 174 12.08 -7.13 -3.51
N TYR A 175 11.05 -6.86 -4.32
CA TYR A 175 10.79 -7.63 -5.53
C TYR A 175 11.95 -7.55 -6.52
N TYR A 176 12.49 -6.36 -6.76
CA TYR A 176 13.60 -6.18 -7.68
C TYR A 176 14.92 -6.80 -7.17
N THR A 177 15.15 -6.78 -5.85
CA THR A 177 16.31 -7.47 -5.25
C THR A 177 16.22 -8.98 -5.46
N ARG A 178 15.04 -9.58 -5.25
CA ARG A 178 14.80 -11.00 -5.53
C ARG A 178 14.99 -11.35 -7.00
N LEU A 179 14.50 -10.51 -7.93
CA LEU A 179 14.77 -10.66 -9.36
C LEU A 179 16.28 -10.66 -9.65
N SER A 180 17.01 -9.69 -9.06
CA SER A 180 18.46 -9.56 -9.21
C SER A 180 19.22 -10.77 -8.65
N ASP A 181 18.72 -11.40 -7.58
CA ASP A 181 19.30 -12.62 -7.03
C ASP A 181 19.01 -13.85 -7.89
N CYS A 182 17.79 -13.97 -8.45
CA CYS A 182 17.47 -14.99 -9.46
C CYS A 182 18.42 -14.92 -10.67
N MET A 183 18.78 -13.71 -11.11
CA MET A 183 19.69 -13.49 -12.24
C MET A 183 21.10 -14.08 -12.02
N LYS A 184 21.61 -14.03 -10.79
CA LYS A 184 22.93 -14.60 -10.45
C LYS A 184 22.98 -16.12 -10.62
N ARG A 185 21.82 -16.78 -10.68
CA ARG A 185 21.66 -18.23 -10.76
C ARG A 185 21.50 -18.73 -12.21
N ILE A 186 21.36 -17.83 -13.19
CA ILE A 186 21.15 -18.18 -14.60
C ILE A 186 22.48 -18.50 -15.27
N ALA A 187 22.63 -19.72 -15.78
CA ALA A 187 23.77 -20.09 -16.62
C ALA A 187 23.76 -19.25 -17.93
N GLY A 188 24.83 -18.48 -18.17
CA GLY A 188 24.93 -17.59 -19.33
C GLY A 188 24.23 -16.23 -19.15
N GLY A 189 23.70 -15.92 -17.97
CA GLY A 189 23.03 -14.64 -17.68
C GLY A 189 23.95 -13.41 -17.63
N SER A 190 25.26 -13.59 -17.75
CA SER A 190 26.25 -12.49 -17.66
C SER A 190 26.04 -11.39 -18.71
N SER A 191 25.47 -11.72 -19.87
CA SER A 191 25.14 -10.75 -20.93
C SER A 191 24.02 -9.79 -20.53
N LEU A 192 23.10 -10.21 -19.64
CA LEU A 192 21.98 -9.41 -19.15
C LEU A 192 22.36 -8.50 -17.98
N ASN A 193 23.50 -8.73 -17.32
CA ASN A 193 23.93 -7.93 -16.18
C ASN A 193 24.09 -6.44 -16.50
N LYS A 194 24.38 -6.10 -17.76
CA LYS A 194 24.49 -4.71 -18.23
C LYS A 194 23.13 -3.99 -18.29
N ASP A 195 22.04 -4.74 -18.44
CA ASP A 195 20.68 -4.22 -18.57
C ASP A 195 19.99 -4.10 -17.20
N LEU A 196 20.58 -4.67 -16.14
CA LEU A 196 20.12 -4.53 -14.77
C LEU A 196 20.34 -3.11 -14.25
N VAL A 197 19.28 -2.50 -13.74
CA VAL A 197 19.36 -1.31 -12.91
C VAL A 197 20.02 -1.68 -11.58
N SER A 198 20.96 -0.87 -11.10
CA SER A 198 21.62 -1.12 -9.82
C SER A 198 20.67 -0.86 -8.64
N ILE A 199 20.76 -1.71 -7.60
CA ILE A 199 20.01 -1.54 -6.35
C ILE A 199 20.27 -0.15 -5.75
N SER A 200 21.51 0.33 -5.83
CA SER A 200 21.88 1.68 -5.37
C SER A 200 21.15 2.80 -6.11
N SER A 201 20.93 2.66 -7.43
CA SER A 201 20.17 3.63 -8.22
C SER A 201 18.69 3.66 -7.81
N ILE A 202 18.09 2.49 -7.60
CA ILE A 202 16.70 2.38 -7.14
C ILE A 202 16.57 3.01 -5.75
N MET A 203 17.44 2.65 -4.82
CA MET A 203 17.45 3.25 -3.47
C MET A 203 17.65 4.77 -3.51
N TYR A 204 18.50 5.29 -4.41
CA TYR A 204 18.69 6.72 -4.56
C TYR A 204 17.41 7.41 -5.02
N GLU A 205 16.70 6.84 -5.99
CA GLU A 205 15.44 7.37 -6.48
C GLU A 205 14.36 7.33 -5.40
N ILE A 206 14.20 6.19 -4.69
CA ILE A 206 13.28 6.05 -3.56
C ILE A 206 13.53 7.13 -2.51
N ARG A 207 14.80 7.44 -2.21
CA ARG A 207 15.15 8.50 -1.25
C ARG A 207 14.74 9.90 -1.71
N LYS A 208 14.53 10.15 -3.00
CA LYS A 208 13.96 11.43 -3.46
C LYS A 208 12.52 11.53 -3.00
N TYR A 209 11.71 10.51 -3.20
CA TYR A 209 10.31 10.49 -2.77
C TYR A 209 10.14 10.37 -1.25
N SER A 210 11.20 9.96 -0.53
CA SER A 210 11.23 10.02 0.94
C SER A 210 11.68 11.37 1.52
N ARG A 211 12.25 12.27 0.70
CA ARG A 211 12.81 13.58 1.12
C ARG A 211 12.12 14.77 0.46
N THR A 212 11.49 14.56 -0.67
CA THR A 212 10.70 15.58 -1.37
C THR A 212 9.34 15.50 -0.71
N PHE A 213 9.21 16.33 0.33
CA PHE A 213 8.04 16.91 1.00
C PHE A 213 8.34 17.07 2.50
#